data_AF-A0A662HUC5-F1
#
_entry.id   AF-A0A662HUC5-F1
#
_cell.length_a   1.000
_cell.length_b   1.000
_cell.length_c   1.000
_cell.angle_alpha   90.00
_cell.angle_beta   90.00
_cell.angle_gamma   90.00
#
_symmetry.space_group_name_H-M   'P 1'
#
loop_
_entity.id
_entity.type
_entity.pdbx_description
1 polymer ?
#
loop_
_entity_poly.entity_id
_entity_poly.type
_entity_poly.pdbx_seq_one_letter_code
_entity_poly.pdbx_strand_id
1 'polypeptide(L)' 'MERALDPREAAIDKRFKGIKYSVLVLSGKGGVGKSVISSIISLLLAKEKF' A
#
# COMPACT_ATOMS: atom_id res chain seq x y z
N MET A 1 -15.14 21.49 -10.30
CA MET A 1 -15.77 21.57 -8.97
C MET A 1 -14.66 21.42 -7.96
N GLU A 2 -14.22 22.54 -7.38
CA GLU A 2 -13.17 22.55 -6.37
C GLU A 2 -13.74 21.89 -5.13
N ARG A 3 -13.45 20.59 -4.97
CA ARG A 3 -13.77 19.86 -3.75
C ARG A 3 -12.77 20.38 -2.74
N ALA A 4 -13.22 21.15 -1.75
CA ALA A 4 -12.39 21.60 -0.65
C ALA A 4 -11.63 20.37 -0.12
N LEU A 5 -10.30 20.36 -0.29
CA LEU A 5 -9.45 19.23 0.10
C LEU A 5 -9.67 19.02 1.59
N ASP A 6 -10.27 17.88 1.93
CA ASP A 6 -10.35 17.48 3.32
C ASP A 6 -8.92 17.46 3.86
N PRO A 7 -8.61 18.16 4.96
CA PRO A 7 -7.26 18.19 5.50
C PRO A 7 -6.69 16.78 5.78
N ARG A 8 -7.56 15.77 5.92
CA ARG A 8 -7.18 14.35 6.05
C ARG A 8 -6.60 13.79 4.75
N GLU A 9 -7.13 14.15 3.59
CA GLU A 9 -6.60 13.71 2.28
C GLU A 9 -5.19 14.27 2.06
N ALA A 10 -5.00 15.57 2.32
CA ALA A 10 -3.69 16.20 2.24
C ALA A 10 -2.65 15.58 3.19
N ALA A 11 -3.08 15.10 4.37
CA ALA A 11 -2.21 14.39 5.30
C ALA A 11 -1.78 13.01 4.76
N ILE A 12 -2.68 12.28 4.10
CA ILE A 12 -2.35 11.00 3.45
C ILE A 12 -1.34 11.22 2.33
N ASP A 13 -1.60 12.17 1.43
CA ASP A 13 -0.68 12.50 0.32
C ASP A 13 0.72 12.86 0.82
N LYS A 14 0.80 13.67 1.89
CA LYS A 14 2.07 14.04 2.51
C LYS A 14 2.82 12.82 3.06
N ARG A 15 2.12 11.84 3.65
CA ARG A 15 2.72 10.60 4.17
C ARG A 15 3.22 9.69 3.06
N PHE A 16 2.49 9.60 1.95
CA PHE A 16 2.84 8.72 0.83
C PHE A 16 3.85 9.33 -0.14
N LYS A 17 4.15 10.64 -0.05
CA LYS A 17 5.08 11.34 -0.96
C LYS A 17 6.46 10.70 -1.14
N GLY A 18 6.98 10.01 -0.12
CA GLY A 18 8.28 9.31 -0.18
C GLY A 18 8.22 7.86 -0.62
N ILE A 19 7.02 7.29 -0.78
CA ILE A 19 6.82 5.89 -1.16
C ILE A 19 6.87 5.78 -2.68
N LYS A 20 7.94 5.20 -3.21
CA LYS A 20 8.15 5.06 -4.67
C LYS A 20 7.11 4.15 -5.34
N TYR A 21 6.68 3.09 -4.65
CA TYR A 21 5.69 2.13 -5.14
C TYR A 21 4.73 1.73 -4.01
N SER A 22 3.43 1.74 -4.29
CA SER A 22 2.40 1.21 -3.39
C SER A 22 1.72 0.02 -4.06
N VAL A 23 1.79 -1.16 -3.43
CA VAL A 23 1.27 -2.42 -3.99
C VAL A 23 0.10 -2.90 -3.16
N LEU A 24 -1.06 -3.05 -3.79
CA LEU A 24 -2.29 -3.53 -3.16
C LEU A 24 -2.51 -5.01 -3.51
N VAL A 25 -2.55 -5.87 -2.49
CA VAL A 25 -2.80 -7.32 -2.66
C VAL A 25 -4.26 -7.64 -2.35
N LEU A 26 -5.06 -7.94 -3.38
CA LEU A 26 -6.51 -8.20 -3.26
C LEU A 26 -6.90 -9.62 -3.69
N SER A 27 -8.10 -10.02 -3.30
CA SER A 27 -8.81 -11.18 -3.84
C SER A 27 -10.30 -11.10 -3.48
N GLY A 28 -11.14 -11.75 -4.28
CA GLY A 28 -12.58 -11.78 -4.08
C GLY A 28 -13.09 -12.79 -3.03
N LYS A 29 -12.23 -13.63 -2.43
CA LYS A 29 -12.62 -14.68 -1.49
C LYS A 29 -11.69 -14.79 -0.28
N GLY A 30 -12.22 -15.27 0.85
CA GLY A 30 -11.44 -15.60 2.04
C GLY A 30 -10.54 -16.82 1.83
N GLY A 31 -9.48 -16.96 2.63
CA GLY A 31 -8.64 -18.17 2.65
C GLY A 31 -7.66 -18.36 1.48
N VAL A 32 -7.64 -17.47 0.48
CA VAL A 32 -6.74 -17.62 -0.69
C VAL A 32 -5.26 -17.26 -0.43
N GLY A 33 -4.90 -16.93 0.82
CA GLY A 33 -3.52 -16.63 1.18
C GLY A 33 -3.04 -15.17 0.97
N LYS A 34 -3.94 -14.19 0.77
CA LYS A 34 -3.58 -12.76 0.60
C LYS A 34 -2.54 -12.26 1.61
N SER A 35 -2.79 -12.51 2.90
CA SER A 35 -1.92 -12.07 3.99
C SER A 35 -0.56 -12.76 3.97
N VAL A 36 -0.52 -14.04 3.58
CA VAL A 36 0.73 -14.80 3.43
C VAL A 36 1.53 -14.21 2.27
N ILE A 37 0.89 -14.00 1.12
CA ILE A 37 1.53 -13.42 -0.08
C ILE A 37 2.06 -12.02 0.21
N SER A 38 1.27 -11.12 0.80
CA SER A 38 1.71 -9.76 1.11
C SER A 38 2.90 -9.75 2.08
N SER A 39 2.91 -10.65 3.06
CA SER A 39 4.01 -10.77 4.03
C SER A 39 5.28 -11.31 3.38
N ILE A 40 5.17 -12.37 2.57
CA ILE A 40 6.32 -12.97 1.88
C ILE A 40 6.93 -11.98 0.89
N ILE A 41 6.13 -11.29 0.07
CA ILE A 41 6.65 -10.28 -0.88
C ILE A 41 7.40 -9.18 -0.12
N SER A 42 6.86 -8.71 1.01
CA SER A 42 7.53 -7.69 1.84
C SER A 42 8.90 -8.18 2.35
N LEU A 43 8.97 -9.42 2.85
CA LEU A 43 10.23 -10.02 3.32
C LEU A 43 11.23 -10.23 2.19
N LEU A 44 10.77 -10.67 1.02
CA LEU A 44 11.63 -10.88 -0.15
C LEU A 44 12.22 -9.56 -0.65
N LEU A 45 11.41 -8.51 -0.81
CA LEU A 45 11.90 -7.20 -1.23
C LEU A 45 12.91 -6.61 -0.24
N ALA A 46 12.64 -6.76 1.07
CA ALA A 46 13.59 -6.35 2.10
C ALA A 46 14.91 -7.14 2.03
N LYS A 47 14.85 -8.45 1.76
CA LYS A 47 16.04 -9.31 1.59
C LYS A 47 16.86 -8.90 0.37
N GLU A 48 16.21 -8.52 -0.73
CA GLU A 48 16.85 -8.03 -1.96
C GLU A 48 17.35 -6.58 -1.85
N LYS A 49 17.15 -5.91 -0.70
CA LYS A 49 17.51 -4.51 -0.46
C LYS A 49 16.86 -3.54 -1.46
N PHE A 50 15.62 -3.84 -1.82
CA PHE A 50 14.78 -2.99 -2.68
C PHE A 50 14.41 -1.67 -2.00
#